data_AF-A0A494VNG0-F1
#
_entry.id   AF-A0A494VNG0-F1
#
_cell.length_a   1.000
_cell.length_b   1.000
_cell.length_c   1.000
_cell.angle_alpha   90.00
_cell.angle_beta   90.00
_cell.angle_gamma   90.00
#
_symmetry.space_group_name_H-M   'P 1'
#
loop_
_entity.id
_entity.type
_entity.pdbx_description
1 polymer ?
#
loop_
_entity_poly.entity_id
_entity_poly.type
_entity_poly.pdbx_seq_one_letter_code
_entity_poly.pdbx_strand_id
1 'polypeptide(L)'
;MDNWNYGHAILGNLKTLNSMAEFEVDIQCEKCDVRFSVIGAAYFCPSCGYSSVLRNAYEAIQKTILTASRTDAIRTSLELSLSKTEAAILVKTILEQAVSACIGTLQAFSEIRYNMISAVPAPFNAFQNPDRADKLWMALKQQSYESWLTPSERQTLLLFTQRRHLLEHKGGIVDAKYLNATGDQDYKIGDKLVISEKDIIDLGTVIQKVIDSINQL
;
A
#
# COMPACT_ATOMS: atom_id res chain seq x y z
N MET A 1 29.27 12.04 -8.90
CA MET A 1 28.38 10.88 -8.79
C MET A 1 28.44 10.45 -7.35
N ASP A 2 27.67 11.13 -6.51
CA ASP A 2 27.66 10.86 -5.08
C ASP A 2 26.86 9.59 -4.84
N ASN A 3 27.57 8.55 -4.41
CA ASN A 3 26.97 7.33 -3.91
C ASN A 3 26.00 7.72 -2.79
N TRP A 4 24.80 7.15 -2.85
CA TRP A 4 23.81 7.18 -1.79
C TRP A 4 24.51 6.97 -0.43
N ASN A 5 24.59 8.03 0.36
CA ASN A 5 25.21 7.99 1.68
C ASN A 5 24.23 7.29 2.62
N TYR A 6 24.41 5.99 2.81
CA TYR A 6 23.73 5.21 3.83
C TYR A 6 24.19 5.70 5.22
N GLY A 7 23.54 6.75 5.71
CA GLY A 7 23.47 7.14 7.12
C GLY A 7 24.70 6.89 7.98
N HIS A 8 25.72 7.73 7.87
CA HIS A 8 26.70 7.90 8.94
C HIS A 8 26.57 9.31 9.52
N ALA A 9 26.10 9.40 10.77
CA ALA A 9 26.24 10.62 11.56
C ALA A 9 27.64 10.66 12.17
N ILE A 10 28.40 11.73 11.92
CA ILE A 10 29.69 11.97 12.57
C ILE A 10 29.45 12.84 13.80
N LEU A 11 29.57 12.25 15.00
CA LEU A 11 29.63 12.98 16.27
C LEU A 11 31.06 12.90 16.81
N GLY A 12 31.88 13.91 16.52
CA GLY A 12 33.27 13.98 16.99
C GLY A 12 34.21 12.97 16.33
N ASN A 13 35.18 12.45 17.11
CA ASN A 13 36.31 11.63 16.60
C ASN A 13 36.05 10.10 16.59
N LEU A 14 34.82 9.64 16.83
CA LEU A 14 34.47 8.22 16.80
C LEU A 14 33.40 7.98 15.73
N LYS A 15 33.67 7.04 14.80
CA LYS A 15 32.66 6.50 13.88
C LYS A 15 31.76 5.53 14.66
N THR A 16 30.78 6.04 15.38
CA THR A 16 29.70 5.22 15.95
C THR A 16 28.59 5.04 14.91
N LEU A 17 28.10 3.80 14.75
CA LEU A 17 26.90 3.49 13.98
C LEU A 17 25.68 3.87 14.81
N ASN A 18 25.40 5.16 14.94
CA ASN A 18 24.09 5.58 15.41
C ASN A 18 23.12 5.47 14.24
N SER A 19 21.97 4.83 14.47
CA SER A 19 20.85 4.91 13.54
C SER A 19 20.49 6.38 13.32
N MET A 20 20.21 6.78 12.08
CA MET A 20 19.71 8.13 11.81
C MET A 20 18.38 8.33 12.55
N ALA A 21 18.01 9.58 12.85
CA ALA A 21 16.76 9.87 13.56
C ALA A 21 15.53 9.29 12.84
N GLU A 22 15.60 9.17 11.52
CA GLU A 22 14.54 8.61 10.68
C GLU A 22 14.38 7.09 10.84
N PHE A 23 15.38 6.39 11.39
CA PHE A 23 15.33 4.96 11.74
C PHE A 23 14.88 4.79 13.19
N GLU A 24 13.70 5.33 13.50
CA GLU A 24 13.14 5.40 14.86
C GLU A 24 12.46 4.09 15.32
N VAL A 25 12.26 3.12 14.41
CA VAL A 25 11.51 1.89 14.71
C VAL A 25 12.47 0.75 15.05
N ASP A 26 12.50 0.28 16.29
CA ASP A 26 13.19 -0.96 16.69
C ASP A 26 12.24 -2.15 16.48
N ILE A 27 12.44 -2.90 15.40
CA ILE A 27 11.63 -4.06 15.04
C ILE A 27 12.38 -5.33 15.42
N GLN A 28 11.79 -6.13 16.30
CA GLN A 28 12.25 -7.49 16.57
C GLN A 28 11.52 -8.51 15.69
N CYS A 29 12.28 -9.39 15.03
CA CYS A 29 11.73 -10.52 14.30
C CYS A 29 11.25 -11.62 15.25
N GLU A 30 9.99 -12.05 15.11
CA GLU A 30 9.40 -13.10 15.96
C GLU A 30 9.90 -14.53 15.66
N LYS A 31 10.65 -14.71 14.56
CA LYS A 31 11.22 -16.02 14.19
C LYS A 31 12.68 -16.18 14.58
N CYS A 32 13.49 -15.13 14.46
CA CYS A 32 14.95 -15.23 14.65
C CYS A 32 15.53 -14.16 15.58
N ASP A 33 14.68 -13.37 16.24
CA ASP A 33 15.03 -12.35 17.24
C ASP A 33 15.97 -11.23 16.78
N VAL A 34 16.31 -11.17 15.49
CA VAL A 34 17.10 -10.06 14.96
C VAL A 34 16.32 -8.77 15.14
N ARG A 35 17.05 -7.73 15.60
CA ARG A 35 16.55 -6.37 15.70
C ARG A 35 17.03 -5.55 14.52
N PHE A 36 16.13 -4.77 13.94
CA PHE A 36 16.42 -3.96 12.78
C PHE A 36 15.47 -2.77 12.71
N SER A 37 15.89 -1.75 11.97
CA SER A 37 15.11 -0.54 11.74
C SER A 37 14.99 -0.28 10.26
N VAL A 38 13.85 0.25 9.83
CA VAL A 38 13.58 0.60 8.44
C VAL A 38 12.88 1.95 8.36
N ILE A 39 13.10 2.66 7.25
CA ILE A 39 12.24 3.78 6.88
C ILE A 39 11.00 3.19 6.20
N GLY A 40 9.82 3.40 6.80
CA GLY A 40 8.54 2.90 6.28
C GLY A 40 8.00 1.68 7.03
N ALA A 41 7.51 0.68 6.29
CA ALA A 41 6.96 -0.57 6.84
C ALA A 41 7.87 -1.75 6.51
N ALA A 42 8.22 -2.56 7.51
CA ALA A 42 8.94 -3.80 7.30
C ALA A 42 7.96 -4.93 6.97
N TYR A 43 8.06 -5.53 5.79
CA TYR A 43 7.28 -6.72 5.45
C TYR A 43 8.03 -8.02 5.64
N PHE A 44 9.36 -7.98 5.69
CA PHE A 44 10.20 -9.16 5.84
C PHE A 44 11.37 -8.88 6.78
N CYS A 45 11.76 -9.91 7.53
CA CYS A 45 12.99 -9.89 8.30
C CYS A 45 14.20 -9.95 7.33
N PRO A 46 15.14 -8.99 7.40
CA PRO A 46 16.30 -8.96 6.51
C PRO A 46 17.29 -10.11 6.77
N SER A 47 17.22 -10.76 7.94
CA SER A 47 18.09 -11.89 8.28
C SER A 47 17.52 -13.23 7.82
N CYS A 48 16.26 -13.53 8.17
CA CYS A 48 15.68 -14.87 7.96
C CYS A 48 14.54 -14.94 6.95
N GLY A 49 14.16 -13.81 6.34
CA GLY A 49 13.08 -13.73 5.35
C GLY A 49 11.67 -13.93 5.89
N TYR A 50 11.49 -14.02 7.21
CA TYR A 50 10.16 -14.17 7.82
C TYR A 50 9.26 -12.97 7.50
N SER A 51 8.04 -13.23 7.06
CA SER A 51 7.08 -12.17 6.72
C SER A 51 6.40 -11.62 7.97
N SER A 52 6.55 -10.32 8.21
CA SER A 52 5.89 -9.59 9.31
C SER A 52 4.67 -8.80 8.82
N VAL A 53 4.19 -9.09 7.61
CA VAL A 53 3.03 -8.42 7.00
C VAL A 53 1.79 -8.51 7.88
N LEU A 54 1.51 -9.66 8.51
CA LEU A 54 0.32 -9.79 9.37
C LEU A 54 0.31 -8.81 10.54
N ARG A 55 1.48 -8.49 11.08
CA ARG A 55 1.64 -7.52 12.18
C ARG A 55 1.61 -6.09 11.69
N ASN A 56 2.29 -5.83 10.56
CA ASN A 56 2.62 -4.47 10.15
C ASN A 56 1.68 -3.90 9.07
N ALA A 57 0.80 -4.71 8.48
CA ALA A 57 -0.07 -4.28 7.37
C ALA A 57 -0.96 -3.09 7.76
N TYR A 58 -1.62 -3.15 8.93
CA TYR A 58 -2.49 -2.07 9.37
C TYR A 58 -1.72 -0.74 9.52
N GLU A 59 -0.56 -0.79 10.18
CA GLU A 59 0.32 0.36 10.37
C GLU A 59 0.86 0.89 9.02
N ALA A 60 1.17 0.00 8.08
CA ALA A 60 1.62 0.39 6.75
C ALA A 60 0.53 1.16 5.98
N ILE A 61 -0.73 0.73 6.08
CA ILE A 61 -1.86 1.48 5.51
C ILE A 61 -2.03 2.83 6.23
N GLN A 62 -1.96 2.87 7.56
CA GLN A 62 -2.02 4.12 8.32
C GLN A 62 -0.93 5.12 7.89
N LYS A 63 0.32 4.65 7.73
CA LYS A 63 1.43 5.46 7.22
C LYS A 63 1.15 5.98 5.82
N THR A 64 0.58 5.15 4.94
CA THR A 64 0.22 5.55 3.57
C THR A 64 -0.86 6.64 3.57
N ILE A 65 -1.90 6.49 4.40
CA ILE A 65 -2.95 7.51 4.59
C ILE A 65 -2.34 8.82 5.10
N LEU A 66 -1.48 8.73 6.13
CA LEU A 66 -0.81 9.90 6.71
C LEU A 66 0.07 10.62 5.69
N THR A 67 0.83 9.90 4.86
CA THR A 67 1.64 10.49 3.80
C THR A 67 0.75 11.23 2.79
N ALA A 68 -0.36 10.61 2.36
CA ALA A 68 -1.31 11.26 1.46
C ALA A 68 -1.91 12.54 2.06
N SER A 69 -2.28 12.50 3.35
CA SER A 69 -2.85 13.65 4.06
C SER A 69 -1.86 14.79 4.33
N ARG A 70 -0.59 14.59 4.01
CA ARG A 70 0.47 15.59 4.15
C ARG A 70 0.95 16.12 2.82
N THR A 71 0.33 15.72 1.71
CA THR A 71 0.79 16.10 0.36
C THR A 71 0.78 17.60 0.11
N ASP A 72 -0.11 18.38 0.71
CA ASP A 72 -0.09 19.84 0.63
C ASP A 72 1.09 20.47 1.39
N ALA A 73 1.41 19.96 2.57
CA ALA A 73 2.58 20.40 3.34
C ALA A 73 3.88 20.01 2.60
N ILE A 74 3.93 18.79 2.05
CA ILE A 74 5.03 18.31 1.21
C ILE A 74 5.19 19.22 -0.01
N ARG A 75 4.09 19.55 -0.71
CA ARG A 75 4.10 20.45 -1.86
C ARG A 75 4.71 21.80 -1.50
N THR A 76 4.19 22.41 -0.43
CA THR A 76 4.65 23.72 0.05
C THR A 76 6.14 23.70 0.37
N SER A 77 6.62 22.62 1.00
CA SER A 77 8.05 22.46 1.30
C SER A 77 8.90 22.26 0.05
N LEU A 78 8.42 21.52 -0.95
CA LEU A 78 9.13 21.30 -2.21
C LEU A 78 9.23 22.58 -3.03
N GLU A 79 8.20 23.41 -3.04
CA GLU A 79 8.16 24.71 -3.73
C GLU A 79 9.16 25.74 -3.19
N LEU A 80 9.79 25.50 -2.03
CA LEU A 80 10.89 26.32 -1.52
C LEU A 80 12.19 26.16 -2.34
N SER A 81 12.36 25.01 -2.97
CA SER A 81 13.62 24.63 -3.66
C SER A 81 13.41 24.18 -5.11
N LEU A 82 12.17 23.92 -5.52
CA LEU A 82 11.78 23.42 -6.84
C LEU A 82 10.72 24.32 -7.49
N SER A 83 10.55 24.21 -8.80
CA SER A 83 9.41 24.85 -9.48
C SER A 83 8.08 24.21 -9.05
N LYS A 84 6.99 24.97 -9.18
CA LYS A 84 5.62 24.47 -8.94
C LYS A 84 5.30 23.21 -9.75
N THR A 85 5.80 23.14 -10.98
CA THR A 85 5.61 21.98 -11.86
C THR A 85 6.32 20.74 -11.31
N GLU A 86 7.57 20.87 -10.89
CA GLU A 86 8.33 19.76 -10.31
C GLU A 86 7.69 19.27 -9.00
N ALA A 87 7.31 20.20 -8.11
CA ALA A 87 6.60 19.86 -6.87
C ALA A 87 5.29 19.12 -7.14
N ALA A 88 4.49 19.57 -8.12
CA ALA A 88 3.25 18.93 -8.51
C ALA A 88 3.46 17.51 -9.06
N ILE A 89 4.50 17.30 -9.88
CA ILE A 89 4.86 15.97 -10.42
C ILE A 89 5.23 15.00 -9.28
N LEU A 90 6.02 15.46 -8.31
CA LEU A 90 6.42 14.64 -7.17
C LEU A 90 5.22 14.28 -6.29
N VAL A 91 4.36 15.23 -5.96
CA VAL A 91 3.14 14.98 -5.18
C VAL A 91 2.19 14.02 -5.90
N LYS A 92 2.01 14.20 -7.22
CA LYS A 92 1.23 13.28 -8.04
C LYS A 92 1.82 11.86 -7.98
N THR A 93 3.13 11.73 -8.07
CA THR A 93 3.82 10.43 -8.00
C THR A 93 3.62 9.76 -6.64
N ILE A 94 3.68 10.52 -5.55
CA ILE A 94 3.42 10.02 -4.18
C ILE A 94 2.00 9.43 -4.10
N LEU A 95 0.99 10.16 -4.58
CA LEU A 95 -0.40 9.70 -4.55
C LEU A 95 -0.63 8.47 -5.45
N GLU A 96 -0.06 8.44 -6.65
CA GLU A 96 -0.15 7.27 -7.53
C GLU A 96 0.51 6.03 -6.92
N GLN A 97 1.68 6.18 -6.29
CA GLN A 97 2.37 5.07 -5.60
C GLN A 97 1.61 4.59 -4.36
N ALA A 98 0.90 5.47 -3.66
CA ALA A 98 0.08 5.12 -2.51
C ALA A 98 -1.01 4.10 -2.86
N VAL A 99 -1.59 4.16 -4.07
CA VAL A 99 -2.55 3.14 -4.56
C VAL A 99 -1.90 1.76 -4.61
N SER A 100 -0.72 1.65 -5.22
CA SER A 100 0.02 0.39 -5.30
C SER A 100 0.42 -0.14 -3.92
N ALA A 101 0.84 0.75 -3.00
CA ALA A 101 1.16 0.39 -1.63
C ALA A 101 -0.06 -0.18 -0.90
N CYS A 102 -1.21 0.50 -0.98
CA CYS A 102 -2.47 0.04 -0.39
C CYS A 102 -2.89 -1.35 -0.90
N ILE A 103 -3.04 -1.50 -2.22
CA ILE A 103 -3.50 -2.78 -2.82
C ILE A 103 -2.47 -3.90 -2.61
N GLY A 104 -1.18 -3.60 -2.71
CA GLY A 104 -0.11 -4.58 -2.48
C GLY A 104 -0.11 -5.09 -1.04
N THR A 105 -0.36 -4.21 -0.08
CA THR A 105 -0.47 -4.58 1.34
C THR A 105 -1.67 -5.47 1.59
N LEU A 106 -2.85 -5.11 1.06
CA LEU A 106 -4.05 -5.94 1.17
C LEU A 106 -3.83 -7.33 0.58
N GLN A 107 -3.22 -7.41 -0.61
CA GLN A 107 -2.92 -8.67 -1.26
C GLN A 107 -2.01 -9.53 -0.39
N ALA A 108 -0.85 -9.02 0.00
CA ALA A 108 0.13 -9.78 0.77
C ALA A 108 -0.46 -10.28 2.09
N PHE A 109 -1.22 -9.42 2.79
CA PHE A 109 -1.90 -9.78 4.02
C PHE A 109 -2.93 -10.89 3.81
N SER A 110 -3.79 -10.74 2.79
CA SER A 110 -4.83 -11.72 2.46
C SER A 110 -4.26 -13.07 2.04
N GLU A 111 -3.21 -13.07 1.22
CA GLU A 111 -2.53 -14.30 0.77
C GLU A 111 -1.92 -15.06 1.94
N ILE A 112 -1.18 -14.36 2.81
CA ILE A 112 -0.58 -14.98 3.99
C ILE A 112 -1.67 -15.54 4.89
N ARG A 113 -2.71 -14.75 5.19
CA ARG A 113 -3.79 -15.24 6.07
C ARG A 113 -4.49 -16.44 5.45
N TYR A 114 -4.89 -16.36 4.19
CA TYR A 114 -5.56 -17.46 3.50
C TYR A 114 -4.72 -18.73 3.52
N ASN A 115 -3.42 -18.64 3.26
CA ASN A 115 -2.50 -19.78 3.27
C ASN A 115 -2.29 -20.39 4.66
N MET A 116 -2.54 -19.64 5.75
CA MET A 116 -2.49 -20.18 7.10
C MET A 116 -3.71 -21.03 7.46
N ILE A 117 -4.89 -20.74 6.87
CA ILE A 117 -6.16 -21.39 7.23
C ILE A 117 -6.71 -22.32 6.14
N SER A 118 -6.27 -22.18 4.90
CA SER A 118 -6.68 -23.03 3.77
C SER A 118 -5.76 -24.24 3.61
N ALA A 119 -6.33 -25.37 3.21
CA ALA A 119 -5.57 -26.55 2.81
C ALA A 119 -4.92 -26.41 1.41
N VAL A 120 -5.43 -25.49 0.59
CA VAL A 120 -4.96 -25.20 -0.77
C VAL A 120 -4.40 -23.79 -0.81
N PRO A 121 -3.19 -23.57 -1.37
CA PRO A 121 -2.61 -22.24 -1.43
C PRO A 121 -3.48 -21.27 -2.24
N ALA A 122 -3.40 -19.99 -1.88
CA ALA A 122 -4.03 -18.90 -2.59
C ALA A 122 -3.59 -18.89 -4.07
N PRO A 123 -4.55 -18.82 -5.02
CA PRO A 123 -4.22 -18.62 -6.42
C PRO A 123 -3.49 -17.29 -6.65
N PHE A 124 -2.62 -17.27 -7.65
CA PHE A 124 -1.81 -16.09 -7.99
C PHE A 124 -2.67 -14.84 -8.22
N ASN A 125 -2.33 -13.75 -7.53
CA ASN A 125 -3.00 -12.45 -7.58
C ASN A 125 -4.51 -12.50 -7.30
N ALA A 126 -5.02 -13.52 -6.60
CA ALA A 126 -6.45 -13.65 -6.37
C ALA A 126 -7.03 -12.47 -5.57
N PHE A 127 -6.26 -11.94 -4.61
CA PHE A 127 -6.69 -10.83 -3.76
C PHE A 127 -6.48 -9.44 -4.35
N GLN A 128 -5.97 -9.34 -5.59
CA GLN A 128 -6.02 -8.11 -6.38
C GLN A 128 -7.34 -7.96 -7.16
N ASN A 129 -8.24 -8.96 -7.09
CA ASN A 129 -9.54 -8.93 -7.73
C ASN A 129 -10.62 -9.19 -6.66
N PRO A 130 -11.48 -8.21 -6.35
CA PRO A 130 -12.50 -8.36 -5.31
C PRO A 130 -13.43 -9.56 -5.51
N ASP A 131 -13.90 -9.82 -6.73
CA ASP A 131 -14.80 -10.95 -7.00
C ASP A 131 -14.11 -12.32 -6.82
N ARG A 132 -12.82 -12.41 -7.13
CA ARG A 132 -12.04 -13.63 -6.87
C ARG A 132 -11.79 -13.80 -5.38
N ALA A 133 -11.42 -12.73 -4.69
CA ALA A 133 -11.25 -12.74 -3.24
C ALA A 133 -12.55 -13.18 -2.54
N ASP A 134 -13.70 -12.65 -2.96
CA ASP A 134 -15.01 -13.02 -2.42
C ASP A 134 -15.27 -14.52 -2.55
N LYS A 135 -15.04 -15.10 -3.73
CA LYS A 135 -15.21 -16.54 -3.95
C LYS A 135 -14.32 -17.38 -3.03
N LEU A 136 -13.08 -16.96 -2.82
CA LEU A 136 -12.13 -17.67 -1.97
C LEU A 136 -12.55 -17.60 -0.50
N TRP A 137 -12.87 -16.41 0.00
CA TRP A 137 -13.29 -16.24 1.39
C TRP A 137 -14.64 -16.93 1.67
N MET A 138 -15.61 -16.84 0.75
CA MET A 138 -16.89 -17.54 0.88
C MET A 138 -16.69 -19.05 0.98
N ALA A 139 -15.86 -19.62 0.10
CA ALA A 139 -15.60 -21.06 0.12
C ALA A 139 -14.90 -21.51 1.41
N LEU A 140 -14.03 -20.67 1.98
CA LEU A 140 -13.21 -21.04 3.15
C LEU A 140 -13.88 -20.77 4.50
N LYS A 141 -14.61 -19.66 4.63
CA LYS A 141 -15.15 -19.17 5.92
C LYS A 141 -16.62 -18.74 5.86
N GLN A 142 -17.30 -18.88 4.72
CA GLN A 142 -18.68 -18.42 4.51
C GLN A 142 -18.87 -16.93 4.79
N GLN A 143 -17.80 -16.15 4.61
CA GLN A 143 -17.76 -14.70 4.71
C GLN A 143 -16.92 -14.16 3.56
N SER A 144 -17.09 -12.89 3.21
CA SER A 144 -16.42 -12.25 2.08
C SER A 144 -16.41 -10.73 2.20
N TYR A 145 -15.79 -10.03 1.24
CA TYR A 145 -15.82 -8.57 1.22
C TYR A 145 -17.24 -8.05 1.10
N GLU A 146 -18.14 -8.78 0.43
CA GLU A 146 -19.56 -8.45 0.35
C GLU A 146 -20.26 -8.47 1.73
N SER A 147 -19.81 -9.31 2.66
CA SER A 147 -20.33 -9.32 4.04
C SER A 147 -19.69 -8.27 4.96
N TRP A 148 -18.49 -7.78 4.62
CA TRP A 148 -17.71 -6.88 5.48
C TRP A 148 -17.81 -5.41 5.07
N LEU A 149 -18.13 -5.15 3.81
CA LEU A 149 -18.12 -3.81 3.22
C LEU A 149 -19.52 -3.42 2.73
N THR A 150 -19.81 -2.12 2.80
CA THR A 150 -20.97 -1.54 2.12
C THR A 150 -20.77 -1.57 0.59
N PRO A 151 -21.86 -1.45 -0.21
CA PRO A 151 -21.75 -1.42 -1.67
C PRO A 151 -20.80 -0.34 -2.20
N SER A 152 -20.80 0.85 -1.59
CA SER A 152 -19.89 1.95 -1.95
C SER A 152 -18.43 1.62 -1.66
N GLU A 153 -18.14 0.99 -0.51
CA GLU A 153 -16.78 0.60 -0.15
C GLU A 153 -16.25 -0.53 -1.04
N ARG A 154 -17.13 -1.47 -1.39
CA ARG A 154 -16.81 -2.52 -2.36
C ARG A 154 -16.52 -1.92 -3.74
N GLN A 155 -17.30 -0.93 -4.16
CA GLN A 155 -17.05 -0.18 -5.40
C GLN A 155 -15.71 0.56 -5.35
N THR A 156 -15.37 1.20 -4.23
CA THR A 156 -14.04 1.80 -4.01
C THR A 156 -12.93 0.78 -4.23
N LEU A 157 -13.02 -0.40 -3.62
CA LEU A 157 -12.01 -1.44 -3.77
C LEU A 157 -11.88 -1.92 -5.23
N LEU A 158 -13.00 -2.12 -5.92
CA LEU A 158 -13.02 -2.47 -7.34
C LEU A 158 -12.36 -1.39 -8.20
N LEU A 159 -12.71 -0.12 -8.00
CA LEU A 159 -12.12 0.99 -8.73
C LEU A 159 -10.60 1.02 -8.54
N PHE A 160 -10.10 0.97 -7.32
CA PHE A 160 -8.67 1.12 -7.06
C PHE A 160 -7.82 -0.10 -7.46
N THR A 161 -8.39 -1.31 -7.42
CA THR A 161 -7.71 -2.48 -8.01
C THR A 161 -7.55 -2.34 -9.52
N GLN A 162 -8.55 -1.79 -10.23
CA GLN A 162 -8.43 -1.51 -11.67
C GLN A 162 -7.56 -0.28 -11.97
N ARG A 163 -7.64 0.79 -11.16
CA ARG A 163 -6.78 1.98 -11.31
C ARG A 163 -5.31 1.61 -11.14
N ARG A 164 -4.96 0.72 -10.19
CA ARG A 164 -3.61 0.17 -10.07
C ARG A 164 -3.11 -0.44 -11.38
N HIS A 165 -3.92 -1.27 -12.05
CA HIS A 165 -3.55 -1.85 -13.35
C HIS A 165 -3.20 -0.76 -14.38
N LEU A 166 -4.01 0.30 -14.43
CA LEU A 166 -3.75 1.41 -15.34
C LEU A 166 -2.46 2.14 -14.97
N LEU A 167 -2.23 2.44 -13.69
CA LEU A 167 -1.02 3.11 -13.21
C LEU A 167 0.24 2.30 -13.49
N GLU A 168 0.25 1.00 -13.19
CA GLU A 168 1.43 0.14 -13.32
C GLU A 168 1.74 -0.29 -14.76
N HIS A 169 0.72 -0.41 -15.62
CA HIS A 169 0.88 -1.05 -16.94
C HIS A 169 0.38 -0.24 -18.13
N LYS A 170 -0.43 0.79 -17.91
CA LYS A 170 -0.98 1.65 -18.98
C LYS A 170 -0.56 3.12 -18.83
N GLY A 171 0.41 3.39 -17.96
CA GLY A 171 0.85 4.76 -17.68
C GLY A 171 -0.27 5.65 -17.15
N GLY A 172 -1.24 5.09 -16.43
CA GLY A 172 -2.41 5.78 -15.91
C GLY A 172 -3.42 6.23 -16.96
N ILE A 173 -3.36 5.71 -18.19
CA ILE A 173 -4.32 6.02 -19.25
C ILE A 173 -5.51 5.06 -19.19
N VAL A 174 -6.72 5.61 -19.19
CA VAL A 174 -7.97 4.85 -19.12
C VAL A 174 -8.21 4.05 -20.39
N ASP A 175 -8.48 2.75 -20.23
CA ASP A 175 -8.79 1.83 -21.33
C ASP A 175 -10.22 1.27 -21.23
N ALA A 176 -10.67 0.61 -22.30
CA ALA A 176 -12.01 0.01 -22.35
C ALA A 176 -12.21 -1.07 -21.29
N LYS A 177 -11.14 -1.79 -20.92
CA LYS A 177 -11.20 -2.87 -19.93
C LYS A 177 -11.53 -2.30 -18.55
N TYR A 178 -10.91 -1.18 -18.18
CA TYR A 178 -11.24 -0.44 -16.96
C TYR A 178 -12.72 -0.07 -16.90
N LEU A 179 -13.22 0.67 -17.91
CA LEU A 179 -14.60 1.16 -17.90
C LEU A 179 -15.63 0.03 -17.89
N ASN A 180 -15.38 -1.05 -18.65
CA ASN A 180 -16.25 -2.22 -18.66
C ASN A 180 -16.30 -2.94 -17.30
N ALA A 181 -15.19 -2.93 -16.55
CA ALA A 181 -15.12 -3.58 -15.25
C ALA A 181 -15.69 -2.72 -14.12
N THR A 182 -15.50 -1.39 -14.17
CA THR A 182 -15.81 -0.50 -13.05
C THR A 182 -17.12 0.28 -13.23
N GLY A 183 -17.54 0.53 -14.48
CA GLY A 183 -18.63 1.46 -14.78
C GLY A 183 -18.34 2.91 -14.38
N ASP A 184 -17.06 3.27 -14.23
CA ASP A 184 -16.65 4.63 -13.83
C ASP A 184 -17.13 5.66 -14.86
N GLN A 185 -17.92 6.64 -14.41
CA GLN A 185 -18.50 7.68 -15.27
C GLN A 185 -17.68 8.98 -15.26
N ASP A 186 -16.66 9.08 -14.39
CA ASP A 186 -15.82 10.26 -14.27
C ASP A 186 -14.78 10.35 -15.40
N TYR A 187 -14.55 9.24 -16.11
CA TYR A 187 -13.50 9.11 -17.12
C TYR A 187 -14.00 8.51 -18.44
N LYS A 188 -13.33 8.87 -19.52
CA LYS A 188 -13.48 8.29 -20.86
C LYS A 188 -12.20 7.58 -21.29
N ILE A 189 -12.30 6.70 -22.29
CA ILE A 189 -11.13 6.04 -22.87
C ILE A 189 -10.13 7.09 -23.37
N GLY A 190 -8.87 6.93 -22.97
CA GLY A 190 -7.78 7.86 -23.31
C GLY A 190 -7.52 8.94 -22.26
N ASP A 191 -8.42 9.13 -21.29
CA ASP A 191 -8.19 10.09 -20.22
C ASP A 191 -7.04 9.66 -19.31
N LYS A 192 -6.34 10.64 -18.75
CA LYS A 192 -5.32 10.42 -17.72
C LYS A 192 -6.00 10.38 -16.36
N LEU A 193 -5.83 9.27 -15.63
CA LEU A 193 -6.28 9.16 -14.25
C LEU A 193 -5.66 10.25 -13.37
N VAL A 194 -6.48 10.81 -12.49
CA VAL A 194 -6.07 11.71 -11.41
C VAL A 194 -6.38 11.02 -10.08
N ILE A 195 -5.38 10.97 -9.21
CA ILE A 195 -5.50 10.43 -7.85
C ILE A 195 -5.38 11.60 -6.88
N SER A 196 -6.38 11.75 -6.00
CA SER A 196 -6.44 12.77 -4.96
C SER A 196 -5.98 12.24 -3.61
N GLU A 197 -5.78 13.13 -2.65
CA GLU A 197 -5.59 12.75 -1.24
C GLU A 197 -6.78 11.93 -0.72
N LYS A 198 -8.01 12.41 -0.98
CA LYS A 198 -9.24 11.78 -0.53
C LYS A 198 -9.37 10.34 -1.03
N ASP A 199 -8.98 10.09 -2.29
CA ASP A 199 -8.95 8.75 -2.87
C ASP A 199 -8.13 7.77 -2.03
N ILE A 200 -6.95 8.20 -1.55
CA ILE A 200 -6.07 7.35 -0.73
C ILE A 200 -6.63 7.14 0.67
N ILE A 201 -7.22 8.18 1.28
CA ILE A 201 -7.85 8.10 2.59
C ILE A 201 -9.03 7.11 2.55
N ASP A 202 -9.90 7.23 1.54
CA ASP A 202 -11.07 6.38 1.39
C ASP A 202 -10.64 4.93 1.12
N LEU A 203 -9.69 4.71 0.20
CA LEU A 203 -9.14 3.38 -0.09
C LEU A 203 -8.50 2.75 1.15
N GLY A 204 -7.64 3.50 1.85
CA GLY A 204 -6.93 3.00 3.03
C GLY A 204 -7.90 2.61 4.15
N THR A 205 -8.95 3.40 4.36
CA THR A 205 -10.00 3.10 5.34
C THR A 205 -10.76 1.81 4.99
N VAL A 206 -11.11 1.62 3.71
CA VAL A 206 -11.74 0.37 3.24
C VAL A 206 -10.84 -0.83 3.47
N ILE A 207 -9.55 -0.72 3.13
CA ILE A 207 -8.58 -1.81 3.32
C ILE A 207 -8.41 -2.17 4.79
N GLN A 208 -8.39 -1.19 5.70
CA GLN A 208 -8.30 -1.46 7.14
C GLN A 208 -9.49 -2.28 7.64
N LYS A 209 -10.72 -1.95 7.21
CA LYS A 209 -11.90 -2.76 7.54
C LYS A 209 -11.78 -4.20 7.05
N VAL A 210 -11.25 -4.40 5.85
CA VAL A 210 -11.00 -5.75 5.31
C VAL A 210 -9.93 -6.48 6.12
N ILE A 211 -8.82 -5.82 6.45
CA ILE A 211 -7.75 -6.38 7.30
C ILE A 211 -8.30 -6.81 8.66
N ASP A 212 -9.09 -5.95 9.31
CA ASP A 212 -9.69 -6.23 10.61
C ASP A 212 -10.67 -7.40 10.55
N SER A 213 -11.47 -7.48 9.48
CA SER A 213 -12.41 -8.59 9.27
C SER A 213 -11.68 -9.91 9.02
N ILE A 214 -10.62 -9.91 8.21
CA ILE A 214 -9.78 -11.09 7.94
C ILE A 214 -9.04 -11.56 9.22
N ASN A 215 -8.65 -10.64 10.10
CA ASN A 215 -8.02 -10.97 11.39
C ASN A 215 -8.96 -11.73 12.34
N GLN A 216 -10.28 -11.60 12.15
CA GLN A 216 -11.30 -12.28 12.96
C GLN A 216 -11.65 -13.69 12.46
N LEU A 217 -11.12 -14.13 11.31
CA LEU A 217 -11.35 -15.45 10.69
C LEU A 217 -10.46 -16.55 11.25
#